data_AF-A0A9P6YA83-F1
#
_entry.id   AF-A0A9P6YA83-F1
#
_cell.length_a   1.000
_cell.length_b   1.000
_cell.length_c   1.000
_cell.angle_alpha   90.00
_cell.angle_beta   90.00
_cell.angle_gamma   90.00
#
_symmetry.space_group_name_H-M   'P 1'
#
loop_
_entity.id
_entity.type
_entity.pdbx_description
1 polymer ?
#
loop_
_entity_poly.entity_id
_entity_poly.type
_entity_poly.pdbx_seq_one_letter_code
_entity_poly.pdbx_strand_id
1 'polypeptide(L)'
;MSYGAPLRVTVRLVIYDRESSTKAIKYVKEQEVYLGEIPLMTENGTFIVNGTERVIVSQLHRSPGVFFDHDRGKTHSSGKLLYSARIIPYRGSWLDFEFDPKDALFTRIDRRRKLPVSILLRALGYSNEEMLAEFFEITPFHSTPDDGVQLELVPERLRGETLGFDLADGDKVIVEAGKRITARHIKQLDASGIAALAVPDDYIVGRILSHDVVDASTGELLAQANDEITDEQLQSFRKAGVDAVGTLWVNDLDRGPWKPWSRSTA
;
A
#
# COMPACT_ATOMS: atom_id res chain seq x y z
N MET A 1 4.61 37.11 -42.95
CA MET A 1 4.33 35.75 -43.44
C MET A 1 5.21 34.78 -42.66
N SER A 2 4.72 33.59 -42.32
CA SER A 2 5.52 32.56 -41.64
C SER A 2 6.05 31.56 -42.66
N TYR A 3 7.22 30.97 -42.41
CA TYR A 3 7.78 29.92 -43.26
C TYR A 3 7.22 28.57 -42.80
N GLY A 4 6.39 27.95 -43.63
CA GLY A 4 5.71 26.70 -43.29
C GLY A 4 5.22 25.94 -44.52
N ALA A 5 4.72 24.73 -44.30
CA ALA A 5 4.12 23.89 -45.33
C ALA A 5 2.72 23.44 -44.93
N PRO A 6 1.79 23.29 -45.90
CA PRO A 6 0.43 22.83 -45.62
C PRO A 6 0.43 21.37 -45.17
N LEU A 7 -0.21 21.08 -44.04
CA LEU A 7 -0.52 19.73 -43.59
C LEU A 7 -1.82 19.29 -44.23
N ARG A 8 -1.73 18.31 -45.13
CA ARG A 8 -2.89 17.62 -45.70
C ARG A 8 -2.89 16.17 -45.27
N VAL A 9 -4.04 15.68 -44.81
CA VAL A 9 -4.19 14.32 -44.31
C VAL A 9 -5.35 13.66 -45.04
N THR A 10 -5.10 12.45 -45.55
CA THR A 10 -6.16 11.61 -46.12
C THR A 10 -6.91 10.95 -44.97
N VAL A 11 -8.20 11.27 -44.83
CA VAL A 11 -9.08 10.71 -43.81
C VAL A 11 -10.15 9.85 -44.45
N ARG A 12 -10.57 8.80 -43.73
CA ARG A 12 -11.63 7.89 -44.16
C ARG A 12 -12.74 7.87 -43.10
N LEU A 13 -13.95 8.22 -43.52
CA LEU A 13 -15.16 8.05 -42.73
C LEU A 13 -15.87 6.77 -43.17
N VAL A 14 -16.03 5.83 -42.24
CA VAL A 14 -16.77 4.58 -42.45
C VAL A 14 -18.09 4.66 -41.71
N ILE A 15 -19.20 4.49 -42.42
CA ILE A 15 -20.56 4.46 -41.86
C ILE A 15 -21.04 3.02 -41.88
N TYR A 16 -21.35 2.49 -40.70
CA TYR A 16 -21.92 1.16 -40.54
C TYR A 16 -23.44 1.17 -40.65
N ASP A 17 -24.00 0.06 -41.11
CA ASP A 17 -25.44 -0.11 -41.18
C ASP A 17 -26.04 -0.41 -39.81
N ARG A 18 -27.14 0.28 -39.49
CA ARG A 18 -27.78 0.18 -38.16
C ARG A 18 -28.60 -1.10 -38.00
N GLU A 19 -29.12 -1.64 -39.09
CA GLU A 19 -29.96 -2.85 -39.11
C GLU A 19 -29.13 -4.14 -39.16
N SER A 20 -27.82 -4.02 -39.39
CA SER A 20 -26.90 -5.15 -39.46
C SER A 20 -26.35 -5.50 -38.08
N SER A 21 -26.61 -6.72 -37.61
CA SER A 21 -26.03 -7.26 -36.38
C SER A 21 -24.50 -7.43 -36.44
N THR A 22 -23.93 -7.52 -37.65
CA THR A 22 -22.50 -7.77 -37.90
C THR A 22 -21.68 -6.51 -38.22
N LYS A 23 -22.20 -5.29 -37.97
CA LYS A 23 -21.56 -4.02 -38.38
C LYS A 23 -21.18 -4.01 -39.87
N ALA A 24 -22.10 -4.42 -40.76
CA ALA A 24 -21.85 -4.32 -42.21
C ALA A 24 -21.58 -2.85 -42.60
N ILE A 25 -20.61 -2.65 -43.48
CA ILE A 25 -20.25 -1.31 -43.97
C ILE A 25 -21.33 -0.85 -44.95
N LYS A 26 -21.93 0.31 -44.67
CA LYS A 26 -22.94 0.92 -45.53
C LYS A 26 -22.32 1.88 -46.54
N TYR A 27 -21.42 2.75 -46.07
CA TYR A 27 -20.74 3.73 -46.90
C TYR A 27 -19.31 3.98 -46.42
N VAL A 28 -18.41 4.24 -47.37
CA VAL A 28 -17.05 4.70 -47.10
C VAL A 28 -16.83 5.97 -47.89
N LYS A 29 -16.37 7.03 -47.22
CA LYS A 29 -16.00 8.29 -47.86
C LYS A 29 -14.56 8.62 -47.48
N GLU A 30 -13.71 8.77 -48.49
CA GLU A 30 -12.29 9.10 -48.33
C GLU A 30 -12.02 10.46 -48.95
N GLN A 31 -11.29 11.31 -48.24
CA GLN A 31 -11.01 12.67 -48.69
C GLN A 31 -9.69 13.17 -48.10
N GLU A 32 -8.92 13.90 -48.90
CA GLU A 32 -7.80 14.70 -48.41
C GLU A 32 -8.32 15.98 -47.76
N VAL A 33 -7.98 16.18 -46.49
CA VAL A 33 -8.39 17.34 -45.70
C VAL A 33 -7.17 18.17 -45.32
N TYR A 34 -7.25 19.47 -45.55
CA TYR A 34 -6.25 20.44 -45.09
C TYR A 34 -6.47 20.75 -43.60
N LEU A 35 -5.43 20.56 -42.79
CA LEU A 35 -5.47 20.72 -41.33
C LEU A 35 -4.71 21.96 -40.80
N GLY A 36 -4.18 22.79 -41.70
CA GLY A 36 -3.39 23.99 -41.36
C GLY A 36 -1.97 23.94 -41.90
N GLU A 37 -1.14 24.91 -41.54
CA GLU A 37 0.29 24.93 -41.88
C GLU A 37 1.16 24.57 -40.68
N ILE A 38 2.22 23.81 -40.91
CA ILE A 38 3.27 23.53 -39.92
C ILE A 38 4.49 24.41 -40.23
N PRO A 39 5.00 25.19 -39.27
CA PRO A 39 6.26 25.92 -39.44
C PRO A 39 7.42 24.95 -39.73
N LEU A 40 8.21 25.25 -40.75
CA LEU A 40 9.38 24.44 -41.11
C LEU A 40 10.64 25.03 -40.47
N MET A 41 11.54 24.13 -40.08
CA MET A 41 12.85 24.49 -39.58
C MET A 41 13.77 24.85 -40.76
N THR A 42 14.52 25.95 -40.63
CA THR A 42 15.56 26.32 -41.59
C THR A 42 16.80 25.43 -41.43
N GLU A 43 17.73 25.47 -42.38
CA GLU A 43 19.02 24.74 -42.28
C GLU A 43 19.84 25.14 -41.05
N ASN A 44 19.61 26.34 -40.52
CA ASN A 44 20.29 26.87 -39.33
C ASN A 44 19.59 26.51 -38.00
N GLY A 45 18.49 25.74 -38.04
CA GLY A 45 17.73 25.37 -36.84
C GLY A 45 16.81 26.47 -36.30
N THR A 46 16.48 27.48 -37.10
CA THR A 46 15.57 28.58 -36.74
C THR A 46 14.19 28.39 -37.39
N PHE A 47 13.19 29.15 -36.94
CA PHE A 47 11.84 29.20 -37.51
C PHE A 47 11.47 30.64 -37.86
N ILE A 48 10.85 30.89 -39.02
CA ILE A 48 10.37 32.23 -39.39
C ILE A 48 8.89 32.34 -39.03
N VAL A 49 8.58 33.15 -38.03
CA VAL A 49 7.19 33.41 -37.58
C VAL A 49 6.90 34.90 -37.76
N ASN A 50 5.88 35.22 -38.55
CA ASN A 50 5.51 36.59 -38.88
C ASN A 50 6.66 37.45 -39.45
N GLY A 51 7.58 36.82 -40.21
CA GLY A 51 8.72 37.50 -40.83
C GLY A 51 9.92 37.70 -39.92
N THR A 52 9.90 37.18 -38.68
CA THR A 52 11.03 37.24 -37.74
C THR A 52 11.55 35.84 -37.45
N GLU A 53 12.87 35.69 -37.41
CA GLU A 53 13.51 34.45 -36.98
C GLU A 53 13.34 34.21 -35.47
N ARG A 54 13.01 32.98 -35.11
CA ARG A 54 12.84 32.50 -33.74
C ARG A 54 13.58 31.19 -33.55
N VAL A 55 14.04 30.96 -32.33
CA VAL A 55 14.66 29.70 -31.90
C VAL A 55 13.78 29.08 -30.83
N ILE A 56 13.62 27.76 -30.88
CA ILE A 56 12.96 26.99 -29.83
C ILE A 56 14.04 26.50 -28.87
N VAL A 57 13.95 26.88 -27.60
CA VAL A 57 14.90 26.46 -26.56
C VAL A 57 14.47 25.10 -26.01
N SER A 58 15.43 24.18 -25.90
CA SER A 58 15.21 22.88 -25.26
C SER A 58 14.86 23.06 -23.78
N GLN A 59 13.70 22.54 -23.38
CA GLN A 59 13.25 22.58 -22.00
C GLN A 59 13.87 21.42 -21.21
N LEU A 60 14.42 21.72 -20.03
CA LEU A 60 14.74 20.70 -19.03
C LEU A 60 13.57 20.56 -18.05
N HIS A 61 12.94 19.39 -18.03
CA HIS A 61 11.87 19.05 -17.08
C HIS A 61 12.15 17.68 -16.45
N ARG A 62 11.48 17.39 -15.33
CA ARG A 62 11.57 16.06 -14.70
C ARG A 62 10.99 15.01 -15.65
N SER A 63 11.64 13.87 -15.76
CA SER A 63 11.11 12.74 -16.51
C SER A 63 9.85 12.19 -15.82
N PRO A 64 8.92 11.61 -16.57
CA PRO A 64 7.86 10.78 -15.99
C PRO A 64 8.46 9.64 -15.17
N GLY A 65 7.81 9.28 -14.07
CA GLY A 65 8.28 8.21 -13.19
C GLY A 65 7.86 8.39 -11.74
N VAL A 66 8.44 7.55 -10.88
CA VAL A 66 8.24 7.58 -9.43
C VAL A 66 9.47 8.17 -8.76
N PHE A 67 9.26 9.15 -7.89
CA PHE A 67 10.31 9.85 -7.17
C PHE A 67 10.10 9.68 -5.67
N PHE A 68 11.16 9.31 -4.95
CA PHE A 68 11.18 9.25 -3.50
C PHE A 68 12.03 10.40 -2.96
N ASP A 69 11.53 11.10 -1.95
CA ASP A 69 12.23 12.23 -1.33
C ASP A 69 11.88 12.31 0.16
N HIS A 70 12.67 13.08 0.92
CA HIS A 70 12.37 13.39 2.31
C HIS A 70 12.60 14.86 2.60
N ASP A 71 11.86 15.40 3.56
CA ASP A 71 11.87 16.82 3.89
C ASP A 71 13.15 17.31 4.61
N ARG A 72 14.13 16.41 4.82
CA ARG A 72 15.36 16.64 5.58
C ARG A 72 15.11 17.14 7.01
N GLY A 73 13.97 16.79 7.61
CA GLY A 73 13.61 17.15 8.98
C GLY A 73 13.26 18.63 9.16
N LYS A 74 12.96 19.34 8.06
CA LYS A 74 12.66 20.78 8.09
C LYS A 74 11.19 21.10 8.39
N THR A 75 10.28 20.16 8.14
CA THR A 75 8.83 20.43 8.18
C THR A 75 8.26 20.31 9.58
N HIS A 76 8.85 19.47 10.43
CA HIS A 76 8.36 19.22 11.79
C HIS A 76 9.44 19.50 12.82
N SER A 77 9.06 20.11 13.95
CA SER A 77 9.99 20.54 15.00
C SER A 77 10.73 19.40 15.69
N SER A 78 10.21 18.17 15.63
CA SER A 78 10.91 16.99 16.16
C SER A 78 12.16 16.61 15.37
N GLY A 79 12.39 17.19 14.19
CA GLY A 79 13.49 16.82 13.30
C GLY A 79 13.32 15.46 12.61
N LYS A 80 12.20 14.77 12.83
CA LYS A 80 11.86 13.51 12.17
C LYS A 80 11.79 13.72 10.66
N LEU A 81 12.44 12.82 9.92
CA LEU A 81 12.38 12.83 8.46
C LEU A 81 11.01 12.37 7.99
N LEU A 82 10.34 13.20 7.19
CA LEU A 82 9.09 12.84 6.53
C LEU A 82 9.37 12.41 5.11
N TYR A 83 9.11 11.15 4.83
CA TYR A 83 9.28 10.56 3.49
C TYR A 83 8.04 10.81 2.63
N SER A 84 8.28 10.94 1.33
CA SER A 84 7.25 11.10 0.32
C SER A 84 7.59 10.33 -0.95
N ALA A 85 6.56 9.89 -1.66
CA ALA A 85 6.68 9.32 -2.99
C ALA A 85 5.77 10.10 -3.95
N ARG A 86 6.26 10.41 -5.15
CA ARG A 86 5.51 11.18 -6.15
C ARG A 86 5.55 10.47 -7.49
N ILE A 87 4.37 10.23 -8.05
CA ILE A 87 4.18 9.67 -9.38
C ILE A 87 3.89 10.82 -10.35
N ILE A 88 4.83 11.04 -11.27
CA ILE A 88 4.73 12.06 -12.33
C ILE A 88 4.41 11.34 -13.64
N PRO A 89 3.19 11.46 -14.19
CA PRO A 89 2.88 10.91 -15.51
C PRO A 89 3.43 11.81 -16.62
N TYR A 90 3.52 11.27 -17.84
CA TYR A 90 3.84 12.08 -19.03
C TYR A 90 2.71 13.07 -19.36
N ARG A 91 1.46 12.62 -19.22
CA ARG A 91 0.25 13.46 -19.30
C ARG A 91 -0.75 12.96 -18.27
N GLY A 92 -1.45 13.88 -17.61
CA GLY A 92 -2.49 13.56 -16.63
C GLY A 92 -2.16 14.02 -15.22
N SER A 93 -2.96 13.55 -14.27
CA SER A 93 -2.90 13.96 -12.88
C SER A 93 -1.72 13.37 -12.12
N TRP A 94 -1.13 14.17 -11.23
CA TRP A 94 -0.04 13.72 -10.36
C TRP A 94 -0.61 13.02 -9.14
N LEU A 95 0.08 11.96 -8.68
CA LEU A 95 -0.27 11.25 -7.46
C LEU A 95 0.88 11.35 -6.46
N ASP A 96 0.62 12.00 -5.35
CA ASP A 96 1.59 12.18 -4.26
C ASP A 96 1.20 11.29 -3.08
N PHE A 97 2.19 10.72 -2.41
CA PHE A 97 2.11 10.00 -1.14
C PHE A 97 3.07 10.65 -0.15
N GLU A 98 2.63 10.88 1.08
CA GLU A 98 3.44 11.51 2.11
C GLU A 98 3.13 10.94 3.49
N PHE A 99 4.16 10.75 4.30
CA PHE A 99 4.02 10.49 5.73
C PHE A 99 3.78 11.79 6.49
N ASP A 100 2.97 11.72 7.54
CA ASP A 100 2.87 12.78 8.53
C ASP A 100 3.81 12.50 9.74
N PRO A 101 3.96 13.45 10.68
CA PRO A 101 4.78 13.24 11.87
C PRO A 101 4.35 12.06 12.76
N LYS A 102 3.08 11.64 12.66
CA LYS A 102 2.46 10.56 13.43
C LYS A 102 2.49 9.21 12.70
N ASP A 103 3.31 9.08 11.65
CA ASP A 103 3.45 7.84 10.87
C ASP A 103 2.18 7.38 10.15
N ALA A 104 1.25 8.31 9.89
CA ALA A 104 0.10 8.07 9.04
C ALA A 104 0.43 8.41 7.59
N LEU A 105 0.03 7.53 6.68
CA LEU A 105 0.28 7.65 5.25
C LEU A 105 -0.92 8.29 4.54
N PHE A 106 -0.64 9.34 3.78
CA PHE A 106 -1.65 10.10 3.05
C PHE A 106 -1.33 10.22 1.57
N THR A 107 -2.36 10.48 0.78
CA THR A 107 -2.25 10.76 -0.65
C THR A 107 -2.84 12.12 -1.02
N ARG A 108 -2.35 12.71 -2.11
CA ARG A 108 -2.91 13.89 -2.78
C ARG A 108 -2.95 13.64 -4.28
N ILE A 109 -4.08 13.99 -4.89
CA ILE A 109 -4.22 14.01 -6.35
C ILE A 109 -4.11 15.47 -6.80
N ASP A 110 -3.22 15.76 -7.75
CA ASP A 110 -2.95 17.10 -8.27
C ASP A 110 -2.65 18.16 -7.19
N ARG A 111 -1.92 17.74 -6.14
CA ARG A 111 -1.58 18.60 -4.98
C ARG A 111 -2.78 19.25 -4.31
N ARG A 112 -3.97 18.66 -4.43
CA ARG A 112 -5.20 19.11 -3.76
C ARG A 112 -5.22 18.66 -2.29
N ARG A 113 -6.43 18.46 -1.74
CA ARG A 113 -6.63 18.03 -0.36
C ARG A 113 -5.92 16.72 -0.06
N LYS A 114 -5.41 16.64 1.18
CA LYS A 114 -4.82 15.45 1.77
C LYS A 114 -5.92 14.44 2.13
N LEU A 115 -5.73 13.18 1.75
CA LEU A 115 -6.66 12.09 2.02
C LEU A 115 -5.88 10.90 2.59
N PRO A 116 -6.43 10.14 3.56
CA PRO A 116 -5.83 8.87 3.96
C PRO A 116 -5.66 7.93 2.75
N VAL A 117 -4.54 7.21 2.67
CA VAL A 117 -4.27 6.29 1.54
C VAL A 117 -5.32 5.19 1.43
N SER A 118 -5.90 4.76 2.56
CA SER A 118 -6.98 3.78 2.57
C SER A 118 -8.21 4.19 1.74
N ILE A 119 -8.48 5.49 1.55
CA ILE A 119 -9.56 5.95 0.65
C ILE A 119 -9.25 5.58 -0.81
N LEU A 120 -8.00 5.75 -1.24
CA LEU A 120 -7.59 5.40 -2.60
C LEU A 120 -7.69 3.89 -2.83
N LEU A 121 -7.24 3.09 -1.86
CA LEU A 121 -7.26 1.63 -1.97
C LEU A 121 -8.68 1.06 -1.98
N ARG A 122 -9.57 1.59 -1.13
CA ARG A 122 -11.01 1.25 -1.20
C ARG A 122 -11.62 1.64 -2.54
N ALA A 123 -11.23 2.78 -3.12
CA ALA A 123 -11.69 3.19 -4.45
C ALA A 123 -11.19 2.27 -5.58
N LEU A 124 -10.07 1.56 -5.36
CA LEU A 124 -9.57 0.51 -6.26
C LEU A 124 -10.26 -0.84 -6.03
N GLY A 125 -11.15 -0.95 -5.04
CA GLY A 125 -11.95 -2.14 -4.78
C GLY A 125 -11.43 -3.03 -3.66
N TYR A 126 -10.38 -2.62 -2.92
CA TYR A 126 -9.84 -3.43 -1.82
C TYR A 126 -10.69 -3.36 -0.55
N SER A 127 -10.88 -4.51 0.11
CA SER A 127 -11.44 -4.64 1.47
C SER A 127 -10.38 -4.37 2.55
N ASN A 128 -10.79 -4.23 3.81
CA ASN A 128 -9.84 -4.04 4.92
C ASN A 128 -8.86 -5.21 5.04
N GLU A 129 -9.38 -6.43 4.95
CA GLU A 129 -8.60 -7.66 5.13
C GLU A 129 -7.58 -7.84 4.01
N GLU A 130 -8.00 -7.61 2.76
CA GLU A 130 -7.11 -7.67 1.60
C GLU A 130 -5.98 -6.65 1.72
N MET A 131 -6.32 -5.44 2.17
CA MET A 131 -5.32 -4.40 2.41
C MET A 131 -4.33 -4.82 3.50
N LEU A 132 -4.80 -5.32 4.64
CA LEU A 132 -3.92 -5.73 5.73
C LEU A 132 -3.03 -6.91 5.32
N ALA A 133 -3.58 -7.91 4.62
CA ALA A 133 -2.84 -9.08 4.16
C ALA A 133 -1.78 -8.74 3.10
N GLU A 134 -1.99 -7.71 2.29
CA GLU A 134 -1.00 -7.28 1.27
C GLU A 134 0.21 -6.59 1.91
N PHE A 135 0.00 -5.82 2.98
CA PHE A 135 1.06 -4.99 3.58
C PHE A 135 1.72 -5.60 4.82
N PHE A 136 1.05 -6.53 5.51
CA PHE A 136 1.54 -7.15 6.73
C PHE A 136 1.59 -8.66 6.61
N GLU A 137 2.61 -9.25 7.21
CA GLU A 137 2.61 -10.68 7.43
C GLU A 137 1.68 -11.02 8.61
N ILE A 138 0.99 -12.16 8.52
CA ILE A 138 0.07 -12.62 9.54
C ILE A 138 0.82 -13.54 10.51
N THR A 139 0.55 -13.37 11.79
CA THR A 139 0.96 -14.25 12.88
C THR A 139 -0.29 -14.94 13.43
N PRO A 140 -0.49 -16.23 13.12
CA PRO A 140 -1.66 -16.96 13.57
C PRO A 140 -1.49 -17.43 15.01
N PHE A 141 -2.60 -17.40 15.72
CA PHE A 141 -2.77 -17.88 17.09
C PHE A 141 -3.92 -18.88 17.11
N HIS A 142 -3.74 -19.98 17.84
CA HIS A 142 -4.74 -21.01 18.04
C HIS A 142 -5.24 -20.99 19.49
N SER A 143 -6.54 -21.16 19.68
CA SER A 143 -7.09 -21.30 21.02
C SER A 143 -6.68 -22.64 21.63
N THR A 144 -6.38 -22.64 22.93
CA THR A 144 -6.14 -23.86 23.70
C THR A 144 -7.30 -24.14 24.66
N PRO A 145 -7.55 -25.41 25.03
CA PRO A 145 -8.52 -25.76 26.07
C PRO A 145 -8.14 -25.23 27.46
N ASP A 146 -6.84 -25.09 27.71
CA ASP A 146 -6.27 -24.54 28.94
C ASP A 146 -5.99 -23.02 28.79
N ASP A 147 -5.72 -22.34 29.91
CA ASP A 147 -5.32 -20.93 29.92
C ASP A 147 -4.12 -20.69 29.00
N GLY A 148 -4.24 -19.71 28.09
CA GLY A 148 -3.24 -19.40 27.07
C GLY A 148 -3.75 -19.50 25.63
N VAL A 149 -2.82 -19.29 24.70
CA VAL A 149 -2.99 -19.51 23.26
C VAL A 149 -1.73 -20.13 22.67
N GLN A 150 -1.86 -20.82 21.54
CA GLN A 150 -0.70 -21.33 20.80
C GLN A 150 -0.34 -20.37 19.68
N LEU A 151 0.87 -19.83 19.72
CA LEU A 151 1.48 -19.03 18.66
C LEU A 151 2.15 -19.94 17.64
N GLU A 152 1.85 -19.78 16.35
CA GLU A 152 2.68 -20.36 15.29
C GLU A 152 4.02 -19.60 15.23
N LEU A 153 5.10 -20.30 15.57
CA LEU A 153 6.38 -19.69 15.83
C LEU A 153 7.17 -19.50 14.53
N VAL A 154 7.50 -18.24 14.23
CA VAL A 154 8.56 -17.89 13.29
C VAL A 154 9.74 -17.33 14.10
N PRO A 155 10.81 -18.11 14.36
CA PRO A 155 11.85 -17.73 15.32
C PRO A 155 12.46 -16.36 15.04
N GLU A 156 12.75 -16.04 13.78
CA GLU A 156 13.35 -14.76 13.40
C GLU A 156 12.50 -13.54 13.80
N ARG A 157 11.17 -13.68 13.90
CA ARG A 157 10.27 -12.59 14.30
C ARG A 157 10.45 -12.18 15.76
N LEU A 158 10.95 -13.06 16.63
CA LEU A 158 11.21 -12.77 18.04
C LEU A 158 12.55 -12.07 18.27
N ARG A 159 13.37 -11.88 17.23
CA ARG A 159 14.72 -11.34 17.38
C ARG A 159 14.68 -9.93 17.97
N GLY A 160 15.36 -9.75 19.10
CA GLY A 160 15.46 -8.46 19.76
C GLY A 160 14.27 -8.09 20.63
N GLU A 161 13.21 -8.91 20.66
CA GLU A 161 12.12 -8.77 21.62
C GLU A 161 12.55 -9.21 23.02
N THR A 162 11.81 -8.75 24.03
CA THR A 162 11.92 -9.20 25.41
C THR A 162 10.56 -9.73 25.83
N LEU A 163 10.47 -11.01 26.17
CA LEU A 163 9.23 -11.65 26.55
C LEU A 163 9.02 -11.56 28.07
N GLY A 164 7.76 -11.45 28.51
CA GLY A 164 7.37 -11.45 29.92
C GLY A 164 7.32 -12.83 30.56
N PHE A 165 7.59 -13.88 29.79
CA PHE A 165 7.52 -15.29 30.20
C PHE A 165 8.72 -16.07 29.66
N ASP A 166 8.96 -17.25 30.24
CA ASP A 166 10.05 -18.13 29.83
C ASP A 166 9.74 -18.75 28.46
N LEU A 167 10.70 -18.65 27.54
CA LEU A 167 10.67 -19.35 26.26
C LEU A 167 11.35 -20.71 26.42
N ALA A 168 10.55 -21.78 26.47
CA ALA A 168 11.04 -23.13 26.70
C ALA A 168 10.66 -24.10 25.57
N ASP A 169 11.50 -25.13 25.40
CA ASP A 169 11.27 -26.30 24.57
C ASP A 169 11.10 -27.53 25.48
N GLY A 170 9.85 -27.89 25.77
CA GLY A 170 9.55 -28.84 26.84
C GLY A 170 10.11 -28.35 28.18
N ASP A 171 10.94 -29.17 28.83
CA ASP A 171 11.59 -28.82 30.11
C ASP A 171 12.82 -27.90 29.95
N LYS A 172 13.26 -27.63 28.71
CA LYS A 172 14.48 -26.87 28.45
C LYS A 172 14.16 -25.41 28.17
N VAL A 173 14.42 -24.56 29.17
CA VAL A 173 14.33 -23.10 28.99
C VAL A 173 15.45 -22.62 28.03
N ILE A 174 15.06 -21.98 26.94
CA ILE A 174 15.96 -21.38 25.95
C ILE A 174 16.25 -19.92 26.34
N VAL A 175 15.21 -19.18 26.73
CA VAL A 175 15.31 -17.79 27.18
C VAL A 175 14.44 -17.58 28.41
N GLU A 176 15.04 -17.11 29.50
CA GLU A 176 14.28 -16.72 30.70
C GLU A 176 13.51 -15.41 30.47
N ALA A 177 12.39 -15.25 31.16
CA ALA A 177 11.57 -14.05 31.16
C ALA A 177 12.41 -12.79 31.43
N GLY A 178 12.09 -11.70 30.72
CA GLY A 178 12.78 -10.42 30.85
C GLY A 178 14.15 -10.33 30.17
N LYS A 179 14.68 -11.43 29.61
CA LYS A 179 15.91 -11.39 28.82
C LYS A 179 15.62 -11.11 27.34
N ARG A 180 16.46 -10.26 26.74
CA ARG A 180 16.38 -9.94 25.31
C ARG A 180 16.76 -11.14 24.46
N ILE A 181 15.96 -11.44 23.45
CA ILE A 181 16.19 -12.54 22.52
C ILE A 181 17.32 -12.16 21.55
N THR A 182 18.37 -12.98 21.52
CA THR A 182 19.57 -12.76 20.70
C THR A 182 19.63 -13.72 19.51
N ALA A 183 20.51 -13.44 18.54
CA ALA A 183 20.75 -14.34 17.41
C ALA A 183 21.18 -15.76 17.84
N ARG A 184 21.78 -15.93 19.03
CA ARG A 184 22.10 -17.25 19.59
C ARG A 184 20.83 -18.02 19.96
N HIS A 185 19.85 -17.35 20.57
CA HIS A 185 18.58 -17.96 20.95
C HIS A 185 17.77 -18.35 19.71
N ILE A 186 17.77 -17.50 18.67
CA ILE A 186 17.11 -17.84 17.39
C ILE A 186 17.68 -19.13 16.79
N LYS A 187 19.00 -19.27 16.73
CA LYS A 187 19.63 -20.52 16.26
C LYS A 187 19.28 -21.74 17.11
N GLN A 188 19.02 -21.56 18.41
CA GLN A 188 18.59 -22.65 19.28
C GLN A 188 17.14 -23.06 19.01
N LEU A 189 16.25 -22.09 18.73
CA LEU A 189 14.85 -22.33 18.33
C LEU A 189 14.75 -23.00 16.96
N ASP A 190 15.56 -22.55 15.99
CA ASP A 190 15.62 -23.21 14.68
C ASP A 190 16.10 -24.66 14.80
N ALA A 191 17.07 -24.91 15.69
CA ALA A 191 17.61 -26.24 15.92
C ALA A 191 16.66 -27.17 16.69
N SER A 192 15.75 -26.64 17.52
CA SER A 192 14.73 -27.46 18.19
C SER A 192 13.56 -27.83 17.25
N GLY A 193 13.34 -27.05 16.18
CA GLY A 193 12.28 -27.34 15.20
C GLY A 193 10.87 -27.13 15.74
N ILE A 194 10.73 -26.28 16.77
CA ILE A 194 9.43 -25.95 17.38
C ILE A 194 8.60 -25.14 16.38
N ALA A 195 7.44 -25.67 16.01
CA ALA A 195 6.50 -25.00 15.11
C ALA A 195 5.46 -24.15 15.85
N ALA A 196 5.14 -24.48 17.11
CA ALA A 196 4.14 -23.78 17.91
C ALA A 196 4.63 -23.59 19.34
N LEU A 197 4.32 -22.42 19.90
CA LEU A 197 4.68 -22.03 21.26
C LEU A 197 3.43 -21.73 22.07
N ALA A 198 3.27 -22.37 23.23
CA ALA A 198 2.24 -21.97 24.19
C ALA A 198 2.64 -20.63 24.82
N VAL A 199 1.79 -19.63 24.69
CA VAL A 199 1.99 -18.28 25.21
C VAL A 199 0.78 -17.88 26.09
N PRO A 200 1.00 -17.05 27.13
CA PRO A 200 -0.08 -16.57 27.98
C PRO A 200 -1.01 -15.61 27.22
N ASP A 201 -2.24 -15.45 27.71
CA ASP A 201 -3.26 -14.56 27.15
C ASP A 201 -2.76 -13.11 27.03
N ASP A 202 -2.01 -12.65 28.03
CA ASP A 202 -1.40 -11.32 28.06
C ASP A 202 -0.50 -11.03 26.84
N TYR A 203 -0.02 -12.06 26.13
CA TYR A 203 0.83 -11.88 24.94
C TYR A 203 0.04 -11.59 23.65
N ILE A 204 -1.20 -12.08 23.56
CA ILE A 204 -2.09 -11.81 22.41
C ILE A 204 -2.92 -10.54 22.63
N VAL A 205 -3.25 -10.21 23.88
CA VAL A 205 -3.90 -8.94 24.24
C VAL A 205 -3.04 -7.77 23.78
N GLY A 206 -3.67 -6.79 23.13
CA GLY A 206 -2.99 -5.63 22.55
C GLY A 206 -2.45 -5.84 21.12
N ARG A 207 -2.51 -7.06 20.58
CA ARG A 207 -2.20 -7.30 19.16
C ARG A 207 -3.37 -6.92 18.25
N ILE A 208 -3.04 -6.56 17.02
CA ILE A 208 -4.02 -6.06 16.03
C ILE A 208 -4.51 -7.22 15.16
N LEU A 209 -5.82 -7.35 15.00
CA LEU A 209 -6.46 -8.36 14.15
C LEU A 209 -6.19 -8.12 12.67
N SER A 210 -5.96 -9.20 11.93
CA SER A 210 -5.74 -9.18 10.48
C SER A 210 -7.03 -9.27 9.65
N HIS A 211 -8.10 -9.83 10.22
CA HIS A 211 -9.38 -10.08 9.56
C HIS A 211 -10.54 -9.95 10.56
N ASP A 212 -11.77 -9.87 10.04
CA ASP A 212 -12.99 -9.89 10.84
C ASP A 212 -13.14 -11.26 11.53
N VAL A 213 -13.41 -11.26 12.82
CA VAL A 213 -13.66 -12.48 13.60
C VAL A 213 -15.17 -12.63 13.79
N VAL A 214 -15.73 -13.73 13.26
CA VAL A 214 -17.17 -14.02 13.29
C VAL A 214 -17.44 -15.30 14.06
N ASP A 215 -18.55 -15.34 14.79
CA ASP A 215 -19.08 -16.58 15.35
C ASP A 215 -19.74 -17.40 14.23
N ALA A 216 -19.17 -18.57 13.93
CA ALA A 216 -19.64 -19.45 12.86
C ALA A 216 -21.06 -20.01 13.10
N SER A 217 -21.53 -20.04 14.36
CA SER A 217 -22.85 -20.58 14.72
C SER A 217 -23.97 -19.55 14.60
N THR A 218 -23.71 -18.30 14.96
CA THR A 218 -24.70 -17.20 14.95
C THR A 218 -24.55 -16.29 13.73
N GLY A 219 -23.37 -16.25 13.12
CA GLY A 219 -23.00 -15.28 12.10
C GLY A 219 -22.75 -13.87 12.66
N GLU A 220 -22.66 -13.73 13.99
CA GLU A 220 -22.40 -12.45 14.65
C GLU A 220 -20.92 -12.05 14.49
N LEU A 221 -20.69 -10.77 14.20
CA LEU A 221 -19.35 -10.19 14.11
C LEU A 221 -18.83 -9.89 15.53
N LEU A 222 -17.84 -10.64 15.97
CA LEU A 222 -17.23 -10.52 17.31
C LEU A 222 -16.19 -9.40 17.38
N ALA A 223 -15.41 -9.22 16.32
CA ALA A 223 -14.42 -8.15 16.19
C ALA A 223 -14.11 -7.84 14.72
N GLN A 224 -13.72 -6.61 14.42
CA GLN A 224 -13.36 -6.19 13.05
C GLN A 224 -11.86 -6.31 12.79
N ALA A 225 -11.50 -6.49 11.52
CA ALA A 225 -10.14 -6.36 11.04
C ALA A 225 -9.56 -4.98 11.46
N ASN A 226 -8.30 -4.99 11.87
CA ASN A 226 -7.58 -3.83 12.43
C ASN A 226 -8.06 -3.36 13.82
N ASP A 227 -8.95 -4.09 14.50
CA ASP A 227 -9.20 -3.85 15.93
C ASP A 227 -8.08 -4.48 16.79
N GLU A 228 -7.81 -3.87 17.94
CA GLU A 228 -6.88 -4.38 18.94
C GLU A 228 -7.59 -5.39 19.84
N ILE A 229 -6.97 -6.55 20.07
CA ILE A 229 -7.55 -7.62 20.88
C ILE A 229 -7.57 -7.19 22.35
N THR A 230 -8.77 -7.09 22.91
CA THR A 230 -8.98 -6.87 24.35
C THR A 230 -9.25 -8.20 25.08
N ASP A 231 -9.11 -8.21 26.41
CA ASP A 231 -9.49 -9.36 27.23
C ASP A 231 -10.95 -9.79 27.00
N GLU A 232 -11.85 -8.83 26.88
CA GLU A 232 -13.27 -9.09 26.63
C GLU A 232 -13.51 -9.78 25.28
N GLN A 233 -12.78 -9.35 24.24
CA GLN A 233 -12.83 -9.97 22.92
C GLN A 233 -12.20 -11.36 22.91
N LEU A 234 -11.08 -11.55 23.60
CA LEU A 234 -10.46 -12.88 23.69
C LEU A 234 -11.41 -13.89 24.36
N GLN A 235 -12.13 -13.47 25.40
CA GLN A 235 -13.15 -14.29 26.05
C GLN A 235 -14.37 -14.53 25.17
N SER A 236 -14.78 -13.57 24.33
CA SER A 236 -15.88 -13.78 23.38
C SER A 236 -15.49 -14.77 22.28
N PHE A 237 -14.25 -14.73 21.77
CA PHE A 237 -13.72 -15.67 20.80
C PHE A 237 -13.73 -17.10 21.36
N ARG A 238 -13.30 -17.28 22.61
CA ARG A 238 -13.35 -18.59 23.29
C ARG A 238 -14.76 -19.12 23.46
N LYS A 239 -15.70 -18.26 23.89
CA LYS A 239 -17.12 -18.65 24.05
C LYS A 239 -17.77 -19.05 22.72
N ALA A 240 -17.40 -18.39 21.64
CA ALA A 240 -17.88 -18.70 20.29
C ALA A 240 -17.16 -19.91 19.66
N GLY A 241 -16.15 -20.48 20.31
CA GLY A 241 -15.39 -21.62 19.79
C GLY A 241 -14.53 -21.27 18.58
N VAL A 242 -13.95 -20.06 18.55
CA VAL A 242 -13.03 -19.66 17.49
C VAL A 242 -11.69 -20.40 17.68
N ASP A 243 -11.36 -21.27 16.72
CA ASP A 243 -10.16 -22.13 16.78
C ASP A 243 -8.86 -21.36 16.51
N ALA A 244 -8.91 -20.35 15.66
CA ALA A 244 -7.73 -19.60 15.22
C ALA A 244 -8.04 -18.14 14.95
N VAL A 245 -7.08 -17.27 15.28
CA VAL A 245 -7.13 -15.82 15.04
C VAL A 245 -5.80 -15.36 14.47
N GLY A 246 -5.84 -14.58 13.39
CA GLY A 246 -4.65 -14.01 12.77
C GLY A 246 -4.40 -12.58 13.24
N THR A 247 -3.18 -12.28 13.69
CA THR A 247 -2.77 -10.92 14.06
C THR A 247 -1.70 -10.37 13.11
N LEU A 248 -1.57 -9.05 13.02
CA LEU A 248 -0.53 -8.42 12.23
C LEU A 248 0.84 -8.56 12.90
N TRP A 249 1.86 -8.95 12.14
CA TRP A 249 3.24 -8.87 12.61
C TRP A 249 3.76 -7.43 12.49
N VAL A 250 3.80 -6.74 13.63
CA VAL A 250 4.30 -5.37 13.77
C VAL A 250 5.37 -5.30 14.84
N ASN A 251 6.41 -4.49 14.61
CA ASN A 251 7.45 -4.18 15.58
C ASN A 251 8.00 -2.75 15.34
N ASP A 252 8.65 -2.16 16.34
CA ASP A 252 9.08 -0.75 16.28
C ASP A 252 10.31 -0.50 15.39
N LEU A 253 10.97 -1.55 14.90
CA LEU A 253 12.26 -1.44 14.20
C LEU A 253 12.14 -1.72 12.70
N ASP A 254 11.64 -2.90 12.34
CA ASP A 254 11.64 -3.45 10.99
C ASP A 254 10.25 -3.35 10.33
N ARG A 255 9.19 -3.49 11.12
CA ARG A 255 7.78 -3.60 10.67
C ARG A 255 6.89 -2.65 11.46
N GLY A 256 7.14 -1.35 11.32
CA GLY A 256 6.36 -0.32 12.01
C GLY A 256 4.86 -0.47 11.74
N PRO A 257 3.99 -0.26 12.75
CA PRO A 257 2.55 -0.17 12.56
C PRO A 257 2.21 1.18 11.94
N TRP A 258 2.73 1.45 10.74
CA TRP A 258 2.38 2.62 9.96
C TRP A 258 0.85 2.67 9.91
N LYS A 259 0.26 3.84 10.09
CA LYS A 259 -1.20 4.00 10.15
C LYS A 259 -1.78 4.48 8.81
N PRO A 260 -1.84 3.68 7.72
CA PRO A 260 -2.77 3.97 6.62
C PRO A 260 -4.24 3.77 7.03
N TRP A 261 -4.47 3.05 8.14
CA TRP A 261 -5.73 2.36 8.46
C TRP A 261 -6.52 2.96 9.61
N SER A 262 -6.08 4.08 10.20
CA SER A 262 -6.84 4.72 11.27
C SER A 262 -8.26 4.99 10.79
N ARG A 263 -9.26 4.49 11.53
CA ARG A 263 -10.65 4.92 11.36
C ARG A 263 -10.61 6.44 11.20
N SER A 264 -11.21 6.91 10.11
CA SER A 264 -11.57 8.31 9.94
C SER A 264 -12.52 8.65 11.11
N THR A 265 -11.98 8.98 12.27
CA THR A 265 -12.68 9.83 13.23
C THR A 265 -12.63 11.22 12.63
N ALA A 266 -13.63 11.48 11.78
CA ALA A 266 -14.15 12.81 11.60
C ALA A 266 -14.78 13.27 12.92
#